data_AF-A0A5C9AE17-F1
#
_entry.id   AF-A0A5C9AE17-F1
#
_cell.length_a   1.000
_cell.length_b   1.000
_cell.length_c   1.000
_cell.angle_alpha   90.00
_cell.angle_beta   90.00
_cell.angle_gamma   90.00
#
_symmetry.space_group_name_H-M   'P 1'
#
loop_
_entity.id
_entity.type
_entity.pdbx_description
1 polymer ?
#
loop_
_entity_poly.entity_id
_entity_poly.type
_entity_poly.pdbx_seq_one_letter_code
_entity_poly.pdbx_strand_id
1 'polypeptide(L)' 'MKMANHPRPGDIIQESLDELNVSLREFARAMEIAPSTASRLLTGKAALTPEMAIKLSV' A
#
# COMPACT_ATOMS: atom_id res chain seq x y z
N MET A 1 15.38 18.36 13.78
CA MET A 1 14.89 18.64 12.40
C MET A 1 13.72 17.69 12.15
N LYS A 2 12.49 18.20 11.98
CA LYS A 2 11.35 17.35 11.57
C LYS A 2 11.52 17.06 10.08
N MET A 3 11.73 15.80 9.72
CA MET A 3 11.69 15.37 8.32
C MET A 3 10.27 15.63 7.80
N ALA A 4 10.11 16.68 7.00
CA ALA A 4 8.83 17.08 6.42
C ALA A 4 8.37 16.16 5.27
N ASN A 5 9.18 15.17 4.91
CA ASN A 5 8.99 14.29 3.76
C ASN A 5 9.23 12.82 4.12
N HIS A 6 8.66 12.35 5.24
CA HIS A 6 8.69 10.92 5.53
C HIS A 6 7.89 10.19 4.43
N PRO A 7 8.46 9.17 3.76
CA PRO A 7 7.72 8.38 2.78
C PRO A 7 6.43 7.86 3.41
N ARG A 8 5.30 8.09 2.74
CA ARG A 8 4.02 7.60 3.25
C ARG A 8 3.98 6.09 3.03
N PRO A 9 3.31 5.32 3.90
CA PRO A 9 3.24 3.86 3.74
C PRO A 9 2.81 3.41 2.34
N GLY A 10 1.85 4.12 1.72
CA GLY A 10 1.40 3.83 0.36
C GLY A 10 2.49 3.99 -0.71
N ASP A 11 3.40 4.96 -0.54
CA ASP A 11 4.51 5.19 -1.48
C ASP A 11 5.52 4.03 -1.39
N ILE A 12 5.83 3.55 -0.18
CA ILE A 12 6.73 2.40 0.06
C ILE A 12 6.13 1.13 -0.54
N ILE A 13 4.84 0.89 -0.31
CA ILE A 13 4.16 -0.30 -0.86
C ILE A 13 4.17 -0.23 -2.38
N GLN A 14 3.86 0.93 -2.98
CA GLN A 14 3.85 1.09 -4.44
C GLN A 14 5.23 0.78 -5.05
N GLU A 15 6.30 1.31 -4.46
CA GLU A 15 7.68 1.03 -4.90
C GLU A 15 7.99 -0.47 -4.87
N SER A 16 7.64 -1.16 -3.77
CA SER A 16 7.82 -2.61 -3.67
C SER A 16 7.00 -3.39 -4.69
N LEU A 17 5.76 -2.97 -4.98
CA LEU A 17 4.93 -3.63 -6.00
C LEU A 17 5.51 -3.46 -7.40
N ASP A 18 6.05 -2.28 -7.71
CA ASP A 18 6.70 -2.00 -8.99
C ASP A 18 7.98 -2.84 -9.16
N GLU A 19 8.81 -2.94 -8.12
CA GLU A 19 10.01 -3.80 -8.11
C GLU A 19 9.69 -5.29 -8.30
N LEU A 20 8.59 -5.75 -7.69
CA LEU A 20 8.12 -7.13 -7.79
C LEU A 20 7.31 -7.42 -9.06
N ASN A 21 7.05 -6.42 -9.91
CA ASN A 21 6.14 -6.49 -11.06
C ASN A 21 4.72 -6.99 -10.69
N VAL A 22 4.24 -6.61 -9.51
CA VAL A 22 2.91 -6.95 -9.03
C VAL A 22 1.93 -5.84 -9.41
N SER A 23 0.89 -6.20 -10.16
CA SER A 23 -0.14 -5.23 -10.52
C SER A 23 -1.02 -4.84 -9.33
N LEU A 24 -1.62 -3.65 -9.41
CA LEU A 24 -2.63 -3.19 -8.45
C LEU A 24 -3.74 -4.24 -8.19
N ARG A 25 -4.15 -4.97 -9.23
CA ARG A 25 -5.22 -5.98 -9.13
C ARG A 25 -4.76 -7.22 -8.39
N GLU A 26 -3.53 -7.66 -8.61
CA GLU A 26 -2.94 -8.79 -7.88
C GLU A 26 -2.74 -8.44 -6.42
N PHE A 27 -2.24 -7.24 -6.13
CA PHE A 27 -2.14 -6.71 -4.77
C PHE A 27 -3.50 -6.65 -4.08
N ALA A 28 -4.51 -6.06 -4.73
CA ALA A 28 -5.87 -5.98 -4.19
C ALA A 28 -6.45 -7.37 -3.88
N ARG A 29 -6.22 -8.34 -4.77
CA ARG A 29 -6.64 -9.73 -4.58
C ARG A 29 -5.94 -10.38 -3.38
N ALA A 30 -4.62 -10.23 -3.27
CA ALA A 30 -3.84 -10.79 -2.17
C ALA A 30 -4.23 -10.19 -0.80
N MET A 31 -4.55 -8.90 -0.78
CA MET A 31 -5.03 -8.21 0.42
C MET A 31 -6.52 -8.46 0.73
N GLU A 32 -7.26 -9.12 -0.18
CA GLU A 32 -8.71 -9.32 -0.13
C GLU A 32 -9.49 -8.01 -0.02
N ILE A 33 -9.08 -7.00 -0.78
CA ILE A 33 -9.73 -5.67 -0.82
C ILE A 33 -10.18 -5.31 -2.22
N ALA A 34 -11.12 -4.39 -2.33
CA ALA A 34 -11.50 -3.83 -3.62
C ALA A 34 -10.31 -3.10 -4.28
N PRO A 35 -10.14 -3.18 -5.62
CA PRO A 35 -9.09 -2.44 -6.34
C PRO A 35 -9.12 -0.92 -6.08
N SER A 36 -10.31 -0.35 -5.85
CA SER A 36 -10.45 1.06 -5.49
C SER A 36 -9.88 1.38 -4.10
N THR A 37 -9.97 0.45 -3.16
CA THR A 37 -9.37 0.57 -1.82
C THR A 37 -7.85 0.46 -1.92
N ALA A 38 -7.33 -0.49 -2.69
CA ALA A 38 -5.90 -0.59 -2.97
C ALA A 38 -5.35 0.70 -3.60
N SER A 39 -6.04 1.25 -4.63
CA SER A 39 -5.63 2.50 -5.27
C SER A 39 -5.61 3.68 -4.30
N ARG A 40 -6.62 3.80 -3.42
CA ARG A 40 -6.63 4.84 -2.39
C ARG A 40 -5.49 4.66 -1.38
N LEU A 41 -5.15 3.43 -1.00
CA LEU A 41 -4.02 3.16 -0.10
C LEU A 41 -2.69 3.61 -0.75
N LEU A 42 -2.40 3.14 -1.96
CA LEU A 42 -1.13 3.42 -2.65
C LEU A 42 -0.96 4.91 -2.97
N THR A 43 -2.06 5.62 -3.27
CA THR A 43 -2.02 7.08 -3.50
C THR A 43 -2.06 7.93 -2.22
N GLY A 44 -2.13 7.29 -1.04
CA GLY A 44 -2.20 7.95 0.26
C GLY A 44 -3.54 8.66 0.55
N LYS A 45 -4.60 8.29 -0.17
CA LYS A 45 -6.00 8.74 0.04
C LYS A 45 -6.76 7.87 1.05
N ALA A 46 -6.17 6.76 1.48
CA ALA A 46 -6.64 5.94 2.58
C ALA A 46 -5.47 5.63 3.53
N ALA A 47 -5.75 5.60 4.82
CA ALA A 47 -4.77 5.18 5.82
C ALA A 47 -4.55 3.66 5.77
N LEU A 48 -3.33 3.22 6.09
CA LEU A 48 -3.04 1.82 6.35
C LEU A 48 -3.65 1.44 7.71
N THR A 49 -4.62 0.53 7.73
CA THR A 49 -5.23 0.05 8.98
C THR A 49 -4.34 -1.00 9.66
N PRO A 50 -4.50 -1.26 10.97
CA PRO A 50 -3.78 -2.34 11.65
C PRO A 50 -4.00 -3.71 11.01
N GLU A 51 -5.21 -4.02 10.57
CA GLU A 51 -5.52 -5.27 9.86
C GLU A 51 -4.74 -5.40 8.56
N MET A 52 -4.67 -4.33 7.76
CA MET A 52 -3.90 -4.31 6.53
C MET A 52 -2.40 -4.39 6.79
N ALA A 53 -1.90 -3.76 7.86
CA ALA A 53 -0.51 -3.86 8.27
C ALA A 53 -0.12 -5.30 8.65
N ILE A 54 -1.00 -6.02 9.35
CA ILE A 54 -0.80 -7.44 9.67
C ILE A 54 -0.77 -8.27 8.37
N LYS A 55 -1.74 -8.07 7.45
CA LYS A 55 -1.76 -8.79 6.17
C LYS A 55 -0.50 -8.58 5.32
N LEU A 56 0.13 -7.40 5.39
CA LEU A 56 1.38 -7.11 4.68
C LEU A 56 2.62 -7.74 5.31
N SER A 57 2.57 -8.13 6.58
CA SER A 57 3.74 -8.60 7.34
C SER A 57 4.05 -10.08 7.18
N VAL A 58 3.20 -10.82 6.45
CA VAL A 58 3.25 -12.29 6.29
C VAL A 58 3.60 -12.62 4.84
#